data_AF-A0A7V9AHF3-F1
#
_entry.id   AF-A0A7V9AHF3-F1
#
_cell.length_a   1.000
_cell.length_b   1.000
_cell.length_c   1.000
_cell.angle_alpha   90.00
_cell.angle_beta   90.00
_cell.angle_gamma   90.00
#
_symmetry.space_group_name_H-M   'P 1'
#
loop_
_entity.id
_entity.type
_entity.pdbx_description
1 polymer ?
#
loop_
_entity_poly.entity_id
_entity_poly.type
_entity_poly.pdbx_seq_one_letter_code
_entity_poly.pdbx_strand_id
1 'polypeptide(L)'
;ENARSLPERYARLLPESLLVVTLRPDAAEALTPVARPLEMELTDSCSRHGSLYDRTYRVQLRRSEDPNASLFSVSSHAGQELAEEPVDVETEAVVPAAPLPVADPDATRIDGMGPPEGWEPGRWILVVEDQQGEEREAFRLTEPVTTVGRRSDDPLLETTVSLRDVPHISRRQLALVWEPRDGAAGFRVYNLGLNPLHLPSLDVPGARLARGHLHLDRIGAEHSGWVSPGMPLRIGEAGPVLRVDEVGEPAEDPDATQFG
;
A
#
# COMPACT_ATOMS: atom_id res chain seq x y z
N GLU A 1 -17.80 -2.79 5.39
CA GLU A 1 -18.87 -3.38 4.54
C GLU A 1 -18.38 -4.01 3.22
N ASN A 2 -17.13 -3.81 2.77
CA ASN A 2 -16.63 -4.37 1.50
C ASN A 2 -15.68 -5.57 1.65
N ALA A 3 -15.97 -6.50 2.56
CA ALA A 3 -15.25 -7.77 2.60
C ALA A 3 -16.04 -8.83 1.81
N ARG A 4 -15.93 -8.82 0.47
CA ARG A 4 -16.33 -10.01 -0.29
C ARG A 4 -15.21 -11.03 -0.23
N SER A 5 -15.54 -12.23 0.22
CA SER A 5 -14.67 -13.39 0.22
C SER A 5 -14.33 -13.78 -1.23
N LEU A 6 -13.07 -13.61 -1.62
CA LEU A 6 -12.50 -14.11 -2.89
C LEU A 6 -12.66 -15.64 -2.89
N PRO A 7 -13.01 -16.26 -4.04
CA PRO A 7 -13.32 -17.68 -4.12
C PRO A 7 -12.18 -18.58 -3.58
N GLU A 8 -12.53 -19.64 -2.84
CA GLU A 8 -11.57 -20.55 -2.15
C GLU A 8 -10.47 -21.10 -3.07
N ARG A 9 -10.76 -21.29 -4.36
CA ARG A 9 -9.80 -21.78 -5.36
C ARG A 9 -8.61 -20.84 -5.59
N TYR A 10 -8.77 -19.53 -5.38
CA TYR A 10 -7.69 -18.54 -5.53
C TYR A 10 -7.00 -18.24 -4.20
N ALA A 11 -7.62 -18.57 -3.06
CA ALA A 11 -7.03 -18.38 -1.74
C ALA A 11 -5.78 -19.27 -1.52
N ARG A 12 -5.72 -20.44 -2.17
CA ARG A 12 -4.58 -21.38 -2.10
C ARG A 12 -3.38 -20.98 -2.98
N LEU A 13 -3.53 -19.94 -3.81
CA LEU A 13 -2.51 -19.50 -4.77
C LEU A 13 -1.82 -18.20 -4.33
N LEU A 14 -2.27 -17.59 -3.23
CA LEU A 14 -1.70 -16.36 -2.71
C LEU A 14 -0.61 -16.67 -1.69
N PRO A 15 0.47 -15.87 -1.65
CA PRO A 15 1.57 -16.09 -0.73
C PRO A 15 1.12 -15.90 0.72
N GLU A 16 1.47 -16.85 1.60
CA GLU A 16 1.29 -16.70 3.04
C GLU A 16 2.35 -15.72 3.58
N SER A 17 1.88 -14.74 4.35
CA SER A 17 2.71 -13.75 5.01
C SER A 17 2.81 -14.04 6.51
N LEU A 18 4.01 -14.41 6.98
CA LEU A 18 4.29 -14.64 8.39
C LEU A 18 4.79 -13.35 9.04
N LEU A 19 4.07 -12.88 10.05
CA LEU A 19 4.48 -11.77 10.90
C LEU A 19 5.06 -12.32 12.20
N VAL A 20 6.35 -12.09 12.43
CA VAL A 20 7.01 -12.50 13.68
C VAL A 20 7.14 -11.28 14.58
N VAL A 21 6.44 -11.32 15.71
CA VAL A 21 6.50 -10.32 16.77
C VAL A 21 7.53 -10.79 17.80
N THR A 22 8.71 -10.18 17.79
CA THR A 22 9.77 -10.49 18.75
C THR A 22 9.63 -9.60 19.99
N LEU A 23 9.39 -10.22 21.14
CA LEU A 23 9.16 -9.63 22.45
C LEU A 23 10.45 -9.61 23.28
N ARG A 24 10.64 -8.58 24.09
CA ARG A 24 11.70 -8.57 25.11
C ARG A 24 11.47 -9.70 26.14
N PRO A 25 12.52 -10.29 26.74
CA PRO A 25 12.38 -11.42 27.67
C PRO A 25 11.33 -11.29 28.78
N ASP A 26 11.24 -10.14 29.44
CA ASP A 26 10.28 -9.85 30.51
C ASP A 26 8.83 -9.81 30.00
N ALA A 27 8.61 -9.22 28.81
CA ALA A 27 7.33 -9.17 28.15
C ALA A 27 6.90 -10.54 27.60
N ALA A 28 7.85 -11.31 27.06
CA ALA A 28 7.61 -12.68 26.61
C ALA A 28 7.17 -13.58 27.78
N GLU A 29 7.85 -13.48 28.92
CA GLU A 29 7.49 -14.22 30.14
C GLU A 29 6.09 -13.84 30.64
N ALA A 30 5.76 -12.54 30.69
CA ALA A 30 4.44 -12.06 31.09
C ALA A 30 3.31 -12.51 30.14
N LEU A 31 3.58 -12.63 28.84
CA LEU A 31 2.60 -13.02 27.83
C LEU A 31 2.51 -14.53 27.59
N THR A 32 3.42 -15.33 28.16
CA THR A 32 3.42 -16.80 28.03
C THR A 32 2.03 -17.46 28.22
N PRO A 33 1.21 -17.07 29.23
CA PRO A 33 -0.09 -17.70 29.46
C PRO A 33 -1.13 -17.45 28.35
N VAL A 34 -0.94 -16.38 27.57
CA VAL A 34 -1.88 -15.92 26.53
C VAL A 34 -1.25 -15.88 25.15
N ALA A 35 -0.04 -16.42 24.99
CA ALA A 35 0.73 -16.30 23.76
C ALA A 35 -0.03 -16.85 22.54
N ARG A 36 -0.57 -18.06 22.64
CA ARG A 36 -1.30 -18.72 21.55
C ARG A 36 -2.66 -18.07 21.23
N PRO A 37 -3.52 -17.73 22.23
CA PRO A 37 -4.71 -16.92 21.97
C PRO A 37 -4.38 -15.57 21.31
N LEU A 38 -3.30 -14.92 21.74
CA LEU A 38 -2.86 -13.64 21.20
C LEU A 38 -2.36 -13.78 19.75
N GLU A 39 -1.58 -14.81 19.43
CA GLU A 39 -1.20 -15.12 18.04
C GLU A 39 -2.41 -15.33 17.14
N MET A 40 -3.42 -16.08 17.62
CA MET A 40 -4.65 -16.32 16.87
C MET A 40 -5.45 -15.02 16.67
N GLU A 41 -5.63 -14.23 17.72
CA GLU A 41 -6.36 -12.96 17.63
C GLU A 41 -5.64 -11.96 16.71
N LEU A 42 -4.31 -11.86 16.80
CA LEU A 42 -3.51 -11.03 15.91
C LEU A 42 -3.56 -11.53 14.48
N THR A 43 -3.54 -12.85 14.26
CA THR A 43 -3.69 -13.47 12.94
C THR A 43 -5.07 -13.18 12.34
N ASP A 44 -6.14 -13.32 13.11
CA ASP A 44 -7.51 -13.01 12.69
C ASP A 44 -7.71 -11.51 12.46
N SER A 45 -7.08 -10.66 13.28
CA SER A 45 -7.08 -9.22 13.07
C SER A 45 -6.38 -8.86 11.76
N CYS A 46 -5.20 -9.44 11.50
CA CYS A 46 -4.48 -9.28 10.23
C CYS A 46 -5.27 -9.86 9.05
N SER A 47 -6.02 -10.95 9.23
CA SER A 47 -6.84 -11.52 8.16
C SER A 47 -8.11 -10.70 7.87
N ARG A 48 -8.64 -9.98 8.87
CA ARG A 48 -9.80 -9.08 8.72
C ARG A 48 -9.45 -7.69 8.19
N HIS A 49 -8.27 -7.19 8.56
CA HIS A 49 -7.84 -5.81 8.29
C HIS A 49 -6.61 -5.72 7.38
N GLY A 50 -6.01 -6.85 7.03
CA GLY A 50 -4.86 -6.93 6.17
C GLY A 50 -5.22 -6.70 4.71
N SER A 51 -4.17 -6.49 3.94
CA SER A 51 -4.24 -6.24 2.51
C SER A 51 -4.92 -7.38 1.75
N LEU A 52 -5.78 -7.07 0.78
CA LEU A 52 -6.48 -8.04 -0.08
C LEU A 52 -5.54 -8.98 -0.86
N TYR A 53 -4.24 -8.64 -0.93
CA TYR A 53 -3.21 -9.33 -1.70
C TYR A 53 -2.50 -10.45 -0.92
N ASP A 54 -2.49 -10.38 0.41
CA ASP A 54 -1.93 -11.41 1.29
C ASP A 54 -3.11 -12.05 2.01
N ARG A 55 -3.69 -13.10 1.41
CA ARG A 55 -4.93 -13.66 1.99
C ARG A 55 -4.71 -14.59 3.16
N THR A 56 -3.48 -14.96 3.44
CA THR A 56 -3.15 -15.82 4.57
C THR A 56 -2.06 -15.13 5.36
N TYR A 57 -2.45 -14.47 6.44
CA TYR A 57 -1.51 -14.00 7.45
C TYR A 57 -1.37 -15.08 8.50
N ARG A 58 -0.17 -15.21 9.05
CA ARG A 58 0.08 -15.94 10.28
C ARG A 58 0.93 -15.07 11.18
N VAL A 59 0.56 -14.95 12.44
CA VAL A 59 1.34 -14.20 13.44
C VAL A 59 1.98 -15.18 14.41
N GLN A 60 3.25 -14.97 14.70
CA GLN A 60 4.01 -15.76 15.67
C GLN A 60 4.72 -14.83 16.65
N LEU A 61 4.61 -15.12 17.95
CA LEU A 61 5.36 -14.45 18.99
C LEU A 61 6.69 -15.16 19.18
N ARG A 62 7.77 -14.39 19.26
CA ARG A 62 9.11 -14.89 19.53
C ARG A 62 9.72 -14.15 20.71
N ARG A 63 10.48 -14.84 21.55
CA ARG A 63 11.28 -14.21 22.59
C ARG A 63 12.62 -13.73 22.01
N SER A 64 12.99 -12.48 22.29
CA SER A 64 14.33 -11.94 22.03
C SER A 64 15.35 -12.57 22.99
N GLU A 65 16.56 -12.82 22.51
CA GLU A 65 17.68 -13.24 23.36
C GLU A 65 18.37 -12.03 24.04
N ASP A 66 18.14 -10.81 23.54
CA ASP A 66 18.69 -9.58 24.11
C ASP A 66 17.78 -9.03 25.23
N PRO A 67 18.24 -8.96 26.50
CA PRO A 67 17.47 -8.40 27.61
C PRO A 67 17.22 -6.90 27.50
N ASN A 68 17.97 -6.18 26.66
CA ASN A 68 17.82 -4.74 26.43
C ASN A 68 17.08 -4.40 25.13
N ALA A 69 16.50 -5.39 24.46
CA ALA A 69 15.73 -5.18 23.23
C ALA A 69 14.56 -4.20 23.43
N SER A 70 14.00 -3.71 22.32
CA SER A 70 12.70 -3.03 22.35
C SER A 70 11.63 -3.94 22.96
N LEU A 71 10.63 -3.34 23.61
CA LEU A 71 9.54 -4.08 24.26
C LEU A 71 8.91 -5.12 23.32
N PHE A 72 8.68 -4.72 22.06
CA PHE A 72 8.38 -5.61 20.95
C PHE A 72 8.97 -5.05 19.66
N SER A 73 9.13 -5.91 18.66
CA SER A 73 9.49 -5.57 17.28
C SER A 73 8.77 -6.52 16.32
N VAL A 74 8.39 -6.04 15.13
CA VAL A 74 7.63 -6.84 14.17
C VAL A 74 8.44 -6.99 12.89
N SER A 75 8.52 -8.21 12.38
CA SER A 75 9.15 -8.54 11.10
C SER A 75 8.19 -9.33 10.22
N SER A 76 8.25 -9.14 8.90
CA SER A 76 7.39 -9.79 7.92
C SER A 76 8.22 -10.67 7.00
N HIS A 77 7.76 -11.90 6.78
CA HIS A 77 8.42 -12.91 5.97
C HIS A 77 7.44 -13.44 4.92
N ALA A 78 7.87 -13.49 3.65
CA ALA A 78 7.07 -14.00 2.54
C ALA A 78 7.38 -15.48 2.30
N GLY A 79 6.38 -16.35 2.47
CA GLY A 79 6.36 -17.72 1.96
C GLY A 79 7.58 -18.60 2.24
N GLN A 80 7.79 -19.05 3.49
CA GLN A 80 8.18 -20.41 3.89
C GLN A 80 8.47 -20.50 5.40
N GLU A 81 8.23 -21.69 5.94
CA GLU A 81 8.28 -22.11 7.34
C GLU A 81 9.48 -21.57 8.15
N LEU A 82 9.18 -21.00 9.32
CA LEU A 82 10.02 -21.21 10.50
C LEU A 82 9.38 -22.32 11.34
N ALA A 83 9.75 -23.58 11.08
CA ALA A 83 9.71 -24.62 12.11
C ALA A 83 11.03 -24.51 12.92
N GLU A 84 11.14 -24.70 14.24
CA GLU A 84 10.35 -25.37 15.29
C GLU A 84 10.44 -24.50 16.59
N GLU A 85 9.66 -24.60 17.68
CA GLU A 85 8.89 -25.67 18.33
C GLU A 85 7.60 -25.10 18.99
N PRO A 86 6.60 -25.95 19.30
CA PRO A 86 5.32 -25.54 19.89
C PRO A 86 5.43 -25.37 21.41
N VAL A 87 4.83 -24.32 21.95
CA VAL A 87 4.41 -24.33 23.35
C VAL A 87 2.93 -24.70 23.36
N ASP A 88 2.67 -25.98 23.60
CA ASP A 88 1.36 -26.48 24.02
C ASP A 88 0.94 -25.76 25.31
N VAL A 89 -0.23 -25.10 25.31
CA VAL A 89 -1.22 -25.25 26.40
C VAL A 89 -2.63 -24.95 25.85
N GLU A 90 -3.57 -25.68 26.41
CA GLU A 90 -4.97 -25.94 26.08
C GLU A 90 -5.91 -24.72 26.05
N THR A 91 -6.92 -24.84 25.19
CA THR A 91 -8.04 -23.94 24.93
C THR A 91 -9.03 -23.88 26.10
N GLU A 92 -9.47 -22.69 26.49
CA GLU A 92 -10.80 -22.52 27.09
C GLU A 92 -11.48 -21.26 26.52
N ALA A 93 -12.67 -21.47 25.97
CA ALA A 93 -13.41 -20.53 25.14
C ALA A 93 -14.36 -19.64 25.94
N VAL A 94 -14.39 -18.33 25.67
CA VAL A 94 -15.59 -17.48 25.89
C VAL A 94 -15.66 -16.36 24.85
N VAL A 95 -16.82 -16.23 24.22
CA VAL A 95 -17.26 -15.23 23.22
C VAL A 95 -18.31 -14.33 23.92
N PRO A 96 -18.74 -13.17 23.39
CA PRO A 96 -18.02 -11.92 23.10
C PRO A 96 -18.63 -10.73 23.91
N ALA A 97 -18.01 -9.55 23.83
CA ALA A 97 -18.75 -8.28 23.97
C ALA A 97 -18.32 -7.32 22.86
N ALA A 98 -19.22 -7.05 21.92
CA ALA A 98 -19.13 -5.97 20.95
C ALA A 98 -19.79 -4.70 21.55
N PRO A 99 -19.80 -3.58 20.81
CA PRO A 99 -18.69 -2.66 20.60
C PRO A 99 -19.04 -1.27 21.15
N LEU A 100 -18.11 -0.31 21.22
CA LEU A 100 -18.42 1.07 20.83
C LEU A 100 -17.17 1.78 20.26
N PRO A 101 -17.37 2.67 19.27
CA PRO A 101 -16.33 3.17 18.37
C PRO A 101 -15.81 4.54 18.81
N VAL A 102 -14.59 4.87 18.42
CA VAL A 102 -14.24 6.25 18.03
C VAL A 102 -13.28 6.15 16.85
N ALA A 103 -13.83 6.37 15.66
CA ALA A 103 -13.06 6.74 14.47
C ALA A 103 -12.75 8.23 14.57
N ASP A 104 -11.51 8.62 14.33
CA ASP A 104 -11.15 9.97 13.90
C ASP A 104 -10.60 9.86 12.46
N PRO A 105 -11.40 10.22 11.44
CA PRO A 105 -11.02 10.12 10.02
C PRO A 105 -10.31 11.36 9.43
N ASP A 106 -9.79 12.31 10.22
CA ASP A 106 -9.40 13.62 9.68
C ASP A 106 -7.92 13.77 9.26
N ALA A 107 -7.13 12.70 9.10
CA ALA A 107 -5.71 12.84 8.76
C ALA A 107 -5.39 13.02 7.26
N THR A 108 -6.33 12.80 6.32
CA THR A 108 -6.04 12.89 4.87
C THR A 108 -7.15 13.52 4.02
N ARG A 109 -8.16 14.14 4.63
CA ARG A 109 -9.24 14.78 3.87
C ARG A 109 -8.82 16.17 3.40
N ILE A 110 -8.68 16.34 2.08
CA ILE A 110 -8.88 17.65 1.46
C ILE A 110 -10.39 17.89 1.53
N ASP A 111 -10.81 18.84 2.37
CA ASP A 111 -12.22 19.16 2.53
C ASP A 111 -12.86 19.62 1.21
N GLY A 112 -13.99 19.00 0.89
CA GLY A 112 -15.05 19.62 0.10
C GLY A 112 -14.90 19.63 -1.42
N MET A 113 -14.95 18.46 -2.06
CA MET A 113 -15.56 18.30 -3.39
C MET A 113 -15.86 16.81 -3.59
N GLY A 114 -16.99 16.47 -4.22
CA GLY A 114 -17.22 15.09 -4.69
C GLY A 114 -16.09 14.64 -5.63
N PRO A 115 -16.04 13.36 -6.03
CA PRO A 115 -15.07 12.93 -7.04
C PRO A 115 -15.18 13.87 -8.24
N PRO A 116 -14.05 14.39 -8.75
CA PRO A 116 -14.10 15.38 -9.81
C PRO A 116 -14.78 14.78 -11.05
N GLU A 117 -15.50 15.61 -11.81
CA GLU A 117 -16.31 15.16 -12.94
C GLU A 117 -15.46 14.39 -13.96
N GLY A 118 -15.76 13.12 -14.22
CA GLY A 118 -14.95 12.26 -15.10
C GLY A 118 -13.92 11.38 -14.39
N TRP A 119 -13.81 11.46 -13.05
CA TRP A 119 -13.09 10.48 -12.25
C TRP A 119 -13.96 9.27 -11.92
N GLU A 120 -13.40 8.08 -12.14
CA GLU A 120 -13.99 6.80 -11.75
C GLU A 120 -12.97 5.98 -10.96
N PRO A 121 -13.23 5.67 -9.68
CA PRO A 121 -12.34 4.84 -8.88
C PRO A 121 -12.06 3.48 -9.54
N GLY A 122 -10.79 3.13 -9.70
CA GLY A 122 -10.36 1.85 -10.25
C GLY A 122 -10.34 1.74 -11.77
N ARG A 123 -10.76 2.79 -12.51
CA ARG A 123 -10.61 2.90 -13.96
C ARG A 123 -9.16 3.08 -14.39
N TRP A 124 -8.33 3.65 -13.52
CA TRP A 124 -6.95 4.00 -13.83
C TRP A 124 -5.98 3.06 -13.11
N ILE A 125 -4.91 2.67 -13.78
CA ILE A 125 -3.83 1.85 -13.22
C ILE A 125 -2.49 2.56 -13.42
N LEU A 126 -1.73 2.72 -12.33
CA LEU A 126 -0.35 3.16 -12.38
C LEU A 126 0.55 1.93 -12.55
N VAL A 127 1.15 1.81 -13.72
CA VAL A 127 2.13 0.78 -14.08
C VAL A 127 3.53 1.30 -13.75
N VAL A 128 4.34 0.43 -13.15
CA VAL A 128 5.74 0.67 -12.79
C VAL A 128 6.60 -0.30 -13.59
N GLU A 129 7.41 0.27 -14.48
CA GLU A 129 8.36 -0.44 -15.32
C GLU A 129 9.78 -0.22 -14.78
N ASP A 130 10.63 -1.23 -14.93
CA ASP A 130 12.05 -1.08 -14.65
C ASP A 130 12.83 -0.40 -15.77
N GLN A 131 14.15 -0.34 -15.64
CA GLN A 131 15.00 0.26 -16.67
C GLN A 131 15.03 -0.52 -18.00
N GLN A 132 14.60 -1.79 -17.98
CA GLN A 132 14.55 -2.68 -19.14
C GLN A 132 13.19 -2.59 -19.85
N GLY A 133 12.22 -1.87 -19.26
CA GLY A 133 10.85 -1.73 -19.78
C GLY A 133 9.94 -2.89 -19.38
N GLU A 134 10.37 -3.73 -18.43
CA GLU A 134 9.56 -4.81 -17.90
C GLU A 134 8.65 -4.29 -16.79
N GLU A 135 7.37 -4.64 -16.85
CA GLU A 135 6.38 -4.31 -15.82
C GLU A 135 6.72 -5.04 -14.52
N ARG A 136 7.01 -4.27 -13.46
CA ARG A 136 7.31 -4.81 -12.12
C ARG A 136 6.12 -4.77 -11.18
N GLU A 137 5.38 -3.67 -11.19
CA GLU A 137 4.27 -3.44 -10.26
C GLU A 137 3.15 -2.65 -10.95
N ALA A 138 1.90 -2.90 -10.56
CA ALA A 138 0.75 -2.16 -11.08
C ALA A 138 -0.24 -1.84 -9.95
N PHE A 139 -0.70 -0.59 -9.88
CA PHE A 139 -1.52 -0.08 -8.77
C PHE A 139 -2.80 0.54 -9.31
N ARG A 140 -3.96 -0.01 -8.91
CA ARG A 140 -5.25 0.62 -9.24
C ARG A 140 -5.43 1.89 -8.42
N LEU A 141 -5.78 2.98 -9.10
CA LEU A 141 -5.99 4.28 -8.48
C LEU A 141 -7.45 4.41 -8.05
N THR A 142 -7.70 4.50 -6.75
CA THR A 142 -9.05 4.65 -6.18
C THR A 142 -9.36 6.10 -5.83
N GLU A 143 -8.34 6.94 -5.69
CA GLU A 143 -8.44 8.33 -5.30
C GLU A 143 -7.95 9.25 -6.43
N PRO A 144 -8.61 10.40 -6.66
CA PRO A 144 -8.22 11.36 -7.69
C PRO A 144 -6.87 12.02 -7.39
N VAL A 145 -6.40 11.95 -6.13
CA VAL A 145 -5.06 12.37 -5.72
C VAL A 145 -4.33 11.14 -5.20
N THR A 146 -3.25 10.76 -5.86
CA THR A 146 -2.43 9.60 -5.50
C THR A 146 -1.01 10.07 -5.25
N THR A 147 -0.45 9.76 -4.08
CA THR A 147 0.97 10.02 -3.80
C THR A 147 1.80 8.78 -4.07
N VAL A 148 3.00 8.96 -4.64
CA VAL A 148 3.91 7.86 -5.01
C VAL A 148 5.28 8.11 -4.39
N GLY A 149 5.88 7.09 -3.81
CA GLY A 149 7.24 7.17 -3.29
C GLY A 149 7.75 5.86 -2.74
N ARG A 150 8.93 5.91 -2.11
CA ARG A 150 9.52 4.75 -1.44
C ARG A 150 8.80 4.48 -0.12
N ARG A 151 8.57 3.19 0.20
CA ARG A 151 8.01 2.76 1.49
C ARG A 151 8.70 3.46 2.68
N SER A 152 7.89 3.94 3.62
CA SER A 152 8.30 4.67 4.80
C SER A 152 7.40 4.31 5.98
N ASP A 153 7.99 4.13 7.17
CA ASP A 153 7.23 3.91 8.41
C ASP A 153 6.86 5.23 9.12
N ASP A 154 7.32 6.36 8.58
CA ASP A 154 6.94 7.71 9.05
C ASP A 154 5.57 8.10 8.48
N PRO A 155 4.52 8.25 9.33
CA PRO A 155 3.15 8.58 8.88
C PRO A 155 3.06 9.90 8.12
N LEU A 156 3.93 10.87 8.45
CA LEU A 156 3.96 12.16 7.75
C LEU A 156 4.48 12.04 6.31
N LEU A 157 5.07 10.90 5.96
CA LEU A 157 5.66 10.59 4.66
C LEU A 157 4.97 9.42 3.97
N GLU A 158 3.86 8.94 4.53
CA GLU A 158 3.07 7.88 3.92
C GLU A 158 2.60 8.30 2.53
N THR A 159 2.56 7.32 1.63
CA THR A 159 2.17 7.47 0.23
C THR A 159 1.14 6.42 -0.14
N THR A 160 0.16 6.83 -0.96
CA THR A 160 -0.88 5.95 -1.51
C THR A 160 -0.28 4.76 -2.25
N VAL A 161 0.78 5.00 -3.03
CA VAL A 161 1.54 3.97 -3.74
C VAL A 161 2.96 3.94 -3.20
N SER A 162 3.32 2.80 -2.61
CA SER A 162 4.67 2.54 -2.08
C SER A 162 5.45 1.63 -3.03
N LEU A 163 6.46 2.20 -3.69
CA LEU A 163 7.35 1.48 -4.61
C LEU A 163 8.35 0.60 -3.83
N ARG A 164 8.61 -0.61 -4.34
CA ARG A 164 9.58 -1.56 -3.76
C ARG A 164 10.95 -1.43 -4.43
N ASP A 165 12.01 -1.82 -3.72
CA ASP A 165 13.39 -1.90 -4.24
C ASP A 165 13.97 -0.62 -4.90
N VAL A 166 13.49 0.55 -4.50
CA VAL A 166 13.91 1.85 -5.09
C VAL A 166 14.58 2.77 -4.05
N PRO A 167 15.74 2.39 -3.48
CA PRO A 167 16.36 3.12 -2.36
C PRO A 167 16.74 4.57 -2.68
N HIS A 168 16.94 4.86 -3.97
CA HIS A 168 17.31 6.20 -4.47
C HIS A 168 16.12 7.13 -4.64
N ILE A 169 14.88 6.65 -4.48
CA ILE A 169 13.66 7.45 -4.59
C ILE A 169 13.27 8.03 -3.22
N SER A 170 12.75 9.26 -3.25
CA SER A 170 12.25 9.92 -2.05
C SER A 170 11.06 9.15 -1.46
N ARG A 171 10.93 9.16 -0.13
CA ARG A 171 9.80 8.50 0.57
C ARG A 171 8.44 9.00 0.08
N ARG A 172 8.36 10.29 -0.24
CA ARG A 172 7.29 10.90 -1.03
C ARG A 172 7.92 11.60 -2.24
N GLN A 173 7.83 10.98 -3.41
CA GLN A 173 8.53 11.45 -4.61
C GLN A 173 7.65 12.31 -5.49
N LEU A 174 6.40 11.92 -5.71
CA LEU A 174 5.47 12.68 -6.54
C LEU A 174 4.02 12.55 -6.06
N ALA A 175 3.17 13.46 -6.53
CA ALA A 175 1.73 13.34 -6.45
C ALA A 175 1.13 13.39 -7.85
N LEU A 176 0.21 12.46 -8.13
CA LEU A 176 -0.64 12.43 -9.31
C LEU A 176 -1.99 13.01 -8.91
N VAL A 177 -2.46 14.00 -9.65
CA VAL A 177 -3.78 14.60 -9.49
C VAL A 177 -4.51 14.42 -10.80
N TRP A 178 -5.65 13.74 -10.78
CA TRP A 178 -6.51 13.68 -11.95
C TRP A 178 -6.95 15.11 -12.31
N GLU A 179 -6.68 15.51 -13.56
CA GLU A 179 -6.99 16.85 -14.06
C GLU A 179 -7.22 16.76 -15.58
N PRO A 180 -8.44 17.05 -16.06
CA PRO A 180 -8.74 17.02 -17.47
C PRO A 180 -8.14 18.28 -18.10
N ARG A 181 -7.58 18.14 -19.29
CA ARG A 181 -6.98 19.26 -20.02
C ARG A 181 -7.45 19.24 -21.46
N ASP A 182 -8.00 20.37 -21.91
CA ASP A 182 -8.47 20.55 -23.30
C ASP A 182 -9.44 19.43 -23.76
N GLY A 183 -10.26 18.91 -22.84
CA GLY A 183 -11.23 17.84 -23.09
C GLY A 183 -10.67 16.41 -23.02
N ALA A 184 -9.37 16.24 -22.77
CA ALA A 184 -8.74 14.94 -22.57
C ALA A 184 -8.58 14.62 -21.07
N ALA A 185 -8.82 13.35 -20.71
CA ALA A 185 -8.47 12.85 -19.39
C ALA A 185 -6.95 12.77 -19.23
N GLY A 186 -6.45 13.03 -18.02
CA GLY A 186 -5.04 12.92 -17.71
C GLY A 186 -4.74 13.33 -16.28
N PHE A 187 -3.45 13.49 -16.01
CA PHE A 187 -2.95 13.68 -14.67
C PHE A 187 -1.96 14.83 -14.62
N ARG A 188 -2.16 15.73 -13.67
CA ARG A 188 -1.10 16.63 -13.24
C ARG A 188 -0.19 15.94 -12.26
N VAL A 189 1.09 15.96 -12.57
CA VAL A 189 2.16 15.35 -11.77
C VAL A 189 2.91 16.46 -11.06
N TYR A 190 3.00 16.37 -9.74
CA TYR A 190 3.81 17.28 -8.92
C TYR A 190 5.04 16.53 -8.43
N ASN A 191 6.24 17.08 -8.66
CA ASN A 191 7.48 16.50 -8.16
C ASN A 191 7.80 16.99 -6.75
N LEU A 192 7.52 16.14 -5.76
CA LEU A 192 7.69 16.44 -4.33
C LEU A 192 9.11 16.13 -3.83
N GLY A 193 9.79 15.20 -4.50
CA GLY A 193 11.05 14.61 -4.09
C GLY A 193 12.28 15.43 -4.46
N LEU A 194 13.45 14.78 -4.31
CA LEU A 194 14.74 15.35 -4.68
C LEU A 194 15.07 15.16 -6.16
N ASN A 195 14.80 13.97 -6.70
CA ASN A 195 15.16 13.64 -8.09
C ASN A 195 14.19 14.31 -9.06
N PRO A 196 14.66 14.79 -10.22
CA PRO A 196 13.78 15.31 -11.27
C PRO A 196 12.85 14.21 -11.81
N LEU A 197 11.74 14.60 -12.41
CA LEU A 197 10.93 13.70 -13.24
C LEU A 197 11.19 14.03 -14.70
N HIS A 198 11.45 13.02 -15.51
CA HIS A 198 11.65 13.18 -16.94
C HIS A 198 10.36 12.76 -17.65
N LEU A 199 9.68 13.74 -18.24
CA LEU A 199 8.56 13.55 -19.15
C LEU A 199 9.08 13.64 -20.60
N PRO A 200 8.40 13.03 -21.58
CA PRO A 200 8.83 13.10 -22.99
C PRO A 200 8.98 14.52 -23.53
N SER A 201 8.25 15.48 -22.96
CA SER A 201 8.20 16.88 -23.39
C SER A 201 8.87 17.87 -22.43
N LEU A 202 9.23 17.45 -21.22
CA LEU A 202 9.69 18.36 -20.16
C LEU A 202 10.39 17.62 -19.01
N ASP A 203 11.44 18.23 -18.47
CA ASP A 203 11.99 17.83 -17.17
C ASP A 203 11.34 18.66 -16.04
N VAL A 204 10.81 17.97 -15.04
CA VAL A 204 10.14 18.56 -13.88
C VAL A 204 11.09 18.50 -12.66
N PRO A 205 11.74 19.60 -12.26
CA PRO A 205 12.62 19.63 -11.09
C PRO A 205 11.89 19.30 -9.79
N GLY A 206 12.63 18.74 -8.81
CA GLY A 206 12.08 18.40 -7.50
C GLY A 206 11.85 19.61 -6.60
N ALA A 207 10.66 19.72 -6.01
CA ALA A 207 10.30 20.80 -5.10
C ALA A 207 10.90 20.65 -3.70
N ARG A 208 11.39 19.45 -3.33
CA ARG A 208 11.93 19.12 -2.00
C ARG A 208 10.94 19.33 -0.84
N LEU A 209 9.65 19.19 -1.13
CA LEU A 209 8.54 19.37 -0.19
C LEU A 209 8.00 18.04 0.36
N ALA A 210 8.83 17.00 0.37
CA ALA A 210 8.42 15.66 0.78
C ALA A 210 7.99 15.57 2.26
N ARG A 211 8.38 16.51 3.14
CA ARG A 211 8.16 16.44 4.60
C ARG A 211 6.95 17.25 5.06
N GLY A 212 6.15 16.66 5.96
CA GLY A 212 5.03 17.32 6.63
C GLY A 212 3.73 17.23 5.82
N HIS A 213 2.77 18.09 6.17
CA HIS A 213 1.47 18.16 5.49
C HIS A 213 1.64 18.62 4.04
N LEU A 214 0.97 17.91 3.12
CA LEU A 214 1.06 18.16 1.69
C LEU A 214 0.12 19.29 1.28
N HIS A 215 0.68 20.37 0.75
CA HIS A 215 -0.05 21.54 0.25
C HIS A 215 0.29 21.74 -1.24
N LEU A 216 -0.48 21.09 -2.12
CA LEU A 216 -0.22 21.10 -3.57
C LEU A 216 -0.37 22.50 -4.20
N ASP A 217 -1.22 23.34 -3.62
CA ASP A 217 -1.45 24.74 -4.00
C ASP A 217 -0.21 25.62 -3.86
N ARG A 218 0.75 25.20 -3.03
CA ARG A 218 2.01 25.93 -2.78
C ARG A 218 3.16 25.50 -3.68
N ILE A 219 2.94 24.51 -4.53
CA ILE A 219 3.97 23.97 -5.41
C ILE A 219 4.00 24.81 -6.69
N GLY A 220 5.16 25.40 -6.98
CA GLY A 220 5.38 26.17 -8.20
C GLY A 220 5.09 25.38 -9.47
N ALA A 221 4.61 26.06 -10.52
CA ALA A 221 4.26 25.44 -11.79
C ALA A 221 5.44 24.71 -12.45
N GLU A 222 6.66 25.18 -12.21
CA GLU A 222 7.93 24.59 -12.63
C GLU A 222 8.18 23.20 -12.01
N HIS A 223 7.54 22.88 -10.90
CA HIS A 223 7.60 21.58 -10.24
C HIS A 223 6.42 20.68 -10.61
N SER A 224 5.67 21.04 -11.66
CA SER A 224 4.53 20.28 -12.15
C SER A 224 4.58 20.06 -13.65
N GLY A 225 4.01 18.95 -14.10
CA GLY A 225 3.77 18.64 -15.50
C GLY A 225 2.41 17.98 -15.69
N TRP A 226 1.90 17.93 -16.92
CA TRP A 226 0.68 17.21 -17.23
C TRP A 226 0.99 16.03 -18.13
N VAL A 227 0.43 14.86 -17.82
CA VAL A 227 0.61 13.61 -18.57
C VAL A 227 -0.73 13.05 -19.01
N SER A 228 -0.78 12.61 -20.26
CA SER A 228 -1.90 11.82 -20.77
C SER A 228 -1.78 10.36 -20.31
N PRO A 229 -2.87 9.60 -20.31
CA PRO A 229 -2.80 8.15 -20.16
C PRO A 229 -1.85 7.54 -21.19
N GLY A 230 -1.10 6.52 -20.81
CA GLY A 230 -0.07 5.89 -21.65
C GLY A 230 1.23 6.69 -21.81
N MET A 231 1.34 7.90 -21.23
CA MET A 231 2.60 8.65 -21.30
C MET A 231 3.57 8.17 -20.21
N PRO A 232 4.80 7.75 -20.57
CA PRO A 232 5.79 7.36 -19.58
C PRO A 232 6.38 8.58 -18.87
N LEU A 233 6.68 8.45 -17.58
CA LEU A 233 7.45 9.41 -16.81
C LEU A 233 8.55 8.67 -16.03
N ARG A 234 9.78 9.16 -16.05
CA ARG A 234 10.90 8.52 -15.35
C ARG A 234 11.29 9.31 -14.10
N ILE A 235 11.60 8.64 -13.00
CA ILE A 235 12.11 9.29 -11.78
C ILE A 235 13.64 9.35 -11.83
N GLY A 236 14.22 10.52 -12.09
CA GLY A 236 15.66 10.71 -12.24
C GLY A 236 16.26 9.88 -13.39
N GLU A 237 17.58 9.84 -13.48
CA GLU A 237 18.28 9.16 -14.59
C GLU A 237 18.11 7.62 -14.55
N ALA A 238 18.14 7.06 -13.34
CA ALA A 238 18.22 5.63 -13.08
C ALA A 238 17.00 5.07 -12.32
N GLY A 239 15.93 5.84 -12.16
CA GLY A 239 14.72 5.34 -11.51
C GLY A 239 13.79 4.59 -12.45
N PRO A 240 12.70 4.04 -11.88
CA PRO A 240 11.67 3.36 -12.64
C PRO A 240 10.95 4.33 -13.57
N VAL A 241 10.34 3.75 -14.59
CA VAL A 241 9.40 4.44 -15.46
C VAL A 241 8.00 4.17 -14.93
N LEU A 242 7.21 5.20 -14.77
CA LEU A 242 5.81 5.10 -14.38
C LEU A 242 4.93 5.51 -15.56
N ARG A 243 3.77 4.87 -15.70
CA ARG A 243 2.78 5.20 -16.71
C ARG A 243 1.40 4.98 -16.13
N VAL A 244 0.47 5.89 -16.37
CA VAL A 244 -0.92 5.68 -15.98
C VAL A 244 -1.71 5.22 -17.18
N ASP A 245 -2.32 4.06 -17.10
CA ASP A 245 -3.16 3.49 -18.15
C ASP A 245 -4.62 3.48 -17.73
N GLU A 246 -5.49 3.50 -18.74
CA GLU A 246 -6.91 3.27 -18.58
C GLU A 246 -7.19 1.78 -18.69
N VAL A 247 -7.90 1.23 -17.70
CA VAL A 247 -8.41 -0.14 -17.76
C VAL A 247 -9.71 -0.11 -18.54
N GLY A 248 -9.75 -0.72 -19.72
CA GLY A 248 -10.99 -0.90 -20.47
C GLY A 248 -12.02 -1.71 -19.67
N GLU A 249 -13.31 -1.56 -19.98
CA GLU A 249 -14.35 -2.43 -19.43
C GLU A 249 -13.95 -3.90 -19.67
N PRO A 250 -14.16 -4.80 -18.69
CA PRO A 250 -13.96 -6.21 -18.95
C PRO A 250 -14.86 -6.58 -20.12
N ALA A 251 -14.27 -7.01 -21.24
CA ALA A 251 -15.03 -7.64 -22.29
C ALA A 251 -15.87 -8.74 -21.64
N GLU A 252 -17.20 -8.65 -21.75
CA GLU A 252 -18.09 -9.73 -21.34
C GLU A 252 -17.55 -11.02 -21.94
N ASP A 253 -17.12 -11.93 -21.09
CA ASP A 253 -16.66 -13.24 -21.49
C ASP A 253 -17.83 -13.96 -22.19
N PRO A 254 -17.77 -14.22 -23.50
CA PRO A 254 -18.86 -14.87 -24.22
C PRO A 254 -19.07 -16.33 -23.75
N ASP A 255 -18.17 -16.88 -22.91
CA ASP A 255 -18.24 -18.24 -22.37
C ASP A 255 -18.76 -18.32 -20.92
N ALA A 256 -19.36 -17.26 -20.37
CA ALA A 256 -20.07 -17.35 -19.09
C ALA A 256 -21.37 -18.18 -19.25
N THR A 257 -21.23 -19.51 -19.16
CA THR A 257 -22.34 -20.46 -19.14
C THR A 257 -23.35 -20.07 -18.05
N GLN A 258 -24.52 -19.56 -18.47
CA GLN A 258 -25.69 -19.46 -17.61
C GLN A 258 -26.16 -20.87 -17.26
N PHE A 259 -26.01 -21.27 -16.01
CA PHE A 259 -26.84 -22.33 -15.43
C PHE A 259 -27.95 -21.66 -14.61
N GLY A 260 -29.18 -22.00 -14.98
CA GLY A 260 -30.42 -21.46 -14.41
C GLY A 260 -30.80 -22.01 -13.05
#